data_AF-Q2NWV1-F1
#
_entry.id   AF-Q2NWV1-F1
#
_cell.length_a   1.000
_cell.length_b   1.000
_cell.length_c   1.000
_cell.angle_alpha   90.00
_cell.angle_beta   90.00
_cell.angle_gamma   90.00
#
_symmetry.space_group_name_H-M   'P 1'
#
loop_
_entity.id
_entity.type
_entity.pdbx_description
1 polymer ?
#
loop_
_entity_poly.entity_id
_entity_poly.type
_entity_poly.pdbx_seq_one_letter_code
_entity_poly.pdbx_strand_id
1 'polypeptide(L)'
;MGQVAFDTLQASEELETAGISREQARAISLVVRKSHEVADVATKADIVEVKRDIADVCKDMEARFEKNEAQMQARFEKTDAQIADVRKDLSAEIALLRKDVEHTANGLLIKLSAVMLAIAGLASTIVTVAIKLL
;
A
#
# COMPACT_ATOMS: atom_id res chain seq x y z
N MET A 1 9.26 37.38 14.61
CA MET A 1 8.91 38.74 15.10
C MET A 1 9.73 38.97 16.35
N GLY A 2 10.60 39.98 16.36
CA GLY A 2 11.52 40.22 17.47
C GLY A 2 10.72 40.51 18.74
N GLN A 3 11.05 39.80 19.81
CA GLN A 3 10.51 40.08 21.14
C GLN A 3 11.08 41.45 21.55
N VAL A 4 10.36 42.52 21.24
CA VAL A 4 10.74 43.88 21.68
C VAL A 4 10.54 43.86 23.19
N ALA A 5 11.64 43.88 23.93
CA ALA A 5 11.59 43.97 25.38
C ALA A 5 10.79 45.22 25.75
N PHE A 6 9.82 45.08 26.65
CA PHE A 6 9.04 46.23 27.12
C PHE A 6 9.98 47.19 27.88
N ASP A 7 10.28 48.33 27.27
CA ASP A 7 11.11 49.36 27.88
C ASP A 7 10.27 50.13 28.90
N THR A 8 10.43 49.76 30.18
CA THR A 8 9.72 50.40 31.29
C THR A 8 10.05 51.88 31.43
N LEU A 9 11.24 52.32 31.01
CA LEU A 9 11.65 53.72 31.14
C LEU A 9 10.90 54.56 30.11
N GLN A 10 10.96 54.17 28.84
CA GLN A 10 10.25 54.87 27.76
C GLN A 10 8.73 54.89 28.01
N ALA A 11 8.15 53.76 28.44
CA ALA A 11 6.72 53.71 28.77
C ALA A 11 6.35 54.64 29.93
N SER A 12 7.22 54.82 30.93
CA SER A 12 6.98 55.75 32.02
C SER A 12 7.05 57.22 31.58
N GLU A 13 7.97 57.56 30.68
CA GLU A 13 8.13 58.93 30.14
C GLU A 13 6.95 59.34 29.24
N GLU A 14 6.44 58.40 28.44
CA GLU A 14 5.25 58.61 27.61
C GLU A 14 4.00 58.85 28.47
N LEU A 15 3.86 58.12 29.58
CA LEU A 15 2.76 58.31 30.54
C LEU A 15 2.91 59.64 31.31
N GLU A 16 4.12 60.04 31.69
CA GLU A 16 4.39 61.37 32.28
C GLU A 16 3.99 62.50 31.30
N THR A 17 4.34 62.36 30.02
CA THR A 17 4.01 63.32 28.97
C THR A 17 2.51 63.40 28.70
N ALA A 18 1.79 62.28 28.90
CA ALA A 18 0.32 62.22 28.82
C ALA A 18 -0.40 62.82 30.04
N GLY A 19 0.34 63.37 31.02
CA GLY A 19 -0.21 64.04 32.20
C GLY A 19 -0.43 63.12 33.41
N ILE A 20 0.08 61.88 33.39
CA ILE A 20 0.05 60.98 34.55
C ILE A 20 1.20 61.35 35.49
N SER A 21 0.98 61.34 36.81
CA SER A 21 2.05 61.63 37.75
C SER A 21 3.18 60.61 37.64
N ARG A 22 4.42 61.04 37.83
CA ARG A 22 5.62 60.18 37.77
C ARG A 22 5.50 58.88 38.58
N GLU A 23 4.89 58.93 39.75
CA GLU A 23 4.67 57.76 40.60
C GLU A 23 3.66 56.78 39.98
N GLN A 24 2.57 57.29 39.40
CA GLN A 24 1.56 56.49 38.72
C GLN A 24 2.09 55.91 37.40
N ALA A 25 2.84 56.70 36.62
CA ALA A 25 3.47 56.26 35.38
C ALA A 25 4.46 55.10 35.59
N ARG A 26 5.25 55.18 36.67
CA ARG A 26 6.14 54.08 37.11
C ARG A 26 5.36 52.85 37.56
N ALA A 27 4.30 53.03 38.34
CA ALA A 27 3.47 51.91 38.79
C ALA A 27 2.82 51.17 37.61
N ILE A 28 2.27 51.91 36.63
CA ILE A 28 1.63 51.36 35.44
C ILE A 28 2.64 50.62 34.56
N SER A 29 3.79 51.23 34.25
CA SER A 29 4.85 50.59 33.45
C SER A 29 5.40 49.31 34.10
N LEU A 30 5.57 49.28 35.43
CA LEU A 30 5.97 48.08 36.17
C LEU A 30 4.94 46.95 36.08
N VAL A 31 3.65 47.27 36.20
CA VAL A 31 2.57 46.29 36.07
C VAL A 31 2.51 45.74 34.64
N VAL A 32 2.68 46.58 33.62
CA VAL A 32 2.68 46.15 32.21
C VAL A 32 3.90 45.27 31.90
N ARG A 33 5.10 45.61 32.40
CA ARG A 33 6.28 44.73 32.27
C ARG A 33 6.04 43.38 32.89
N LYS A 34 5.53 43.35 34.13
CA LYS A 34 5.26 42.11 34.86
C LYS A 34 4.20 41.25 34.15
N SER A 35 3.18 41.87 33.56
CA SER A 35 2.19 41.17 32.73
C SER A 35 2.79 40.58 31.45
N HIS A 36 3.78 41.25 30.85
CA HIS A 36 4.53 40.71 29.69
C HIS A 36 5.53 39.61 30.06
N GLU A 37 6.10 39.61 31.26
CA GLU A 37 6.92 38.51 31.79
C GLU A 37 6.11 37.24 32.07
N VAL A 38 4.80 37.37 32.33
CA VAL A 38 3.88 36.23 32.57
C VAL A 38 3.26 35.72 31.26
N ALA A 39 3.49 36.38 30.12
CA ALA A 39 3.12 35.82 28.84
C ALA A 39 3.99 34.58 28.60
N ASP A 40 3.36 33.41 28.60
CA ASP A 40 3.98 32.10 28.44
C ASP A 40 4.58 31.98 27.02
N VAL A 41 5.79 32.53 26.88
CA VAL A 41 6.53 32.59 25.62
C VAL A 41 7.50 31.43 25.57
N ALA A 42 7.41 30.64 24.50
CA ALA A 42 8.39 29.61 24.23
C ALA A 42 9.80 30.22 24.25
N THR A 43 10.63 29.69 25.15
CA THR A 43 12.02 30.05 25.31
C THR A 43 12.85 29.46 24.18
N LYS A 44 14.12 29.89 24.08
CA LYS A 44 15.07 29.28 23.15
C LYS A 44 15.28 27.78 23.43
N ALA A 45 15.10 27.34 24.68
CA ALA A 45 15.21 25.94 25.05
C ALA A 45 14.08 25.11 24.43
N ASP A 46 12.85 25.61 24.51
CA ASP A 46 11.67 24.96 23.93
C ASP A 46 11.81 24.81 22.40
N ILE A 47 12.40 25.82 21.73
CA ILE A 47 12.70 25.73 20.30
C ILE A 47 13.74 24.63 19.99
N VAL A 48 14.75 24.47 20.85
CA VAL A 48 15.76 23.41 20.68
C VAL A 48 15.16 22.04 20.91
N GLU A 49 14.27 21.89 21.89
CA GLU A 49 13.52 20.67 22.15
C GLU A 49 12.64 20.29 20.95
N VAL A 50 11.81 21.22 20.46
CA VAL A 50 11.00 20.99 19.27
C VAL A 50 11.84 20.63 18.05
N LYS A 51 13.02 21.25 17.85
CA LYS A 51 13.92 20.87 16.76
C LYS A 51 14.44 19.45 16.90
N ARG A 52 14.72 19.01 18.14
CA ARG A 52 15.16 17.65 18.42
C ARG A 52 14.03 16.66 18.17
N ASP A 53 12.83 16.95 18.65
CA ASP A 53 11.64 16.11 18.43
C ASP A 53 11.34 15.97 16.93
N ILE A 54 11.41 17.07 16.18
CA ILE A 54 11.27 17.04 14.72
C ILE A 54 12.35 16.16 14.08
N ALA A 55 13.62 16.28 14.51
CA ALA A 55 14.69 15.46 13.98
C ALA A 55 14.49 13.96 14.28
N ASP A 56 13.97 13.63 15.46
CA ASP A 56 13.69 12.25 15.86
C ASP A 56 12.47 11.70 15.10
N VAL A 57 11.41 12.49 14.90
CA VAL A 57 10.28 12.13 14.03
C VAL A 57 10.73 11.90 12.59
N CYS A 58 11.60 12.77 12.04
CA CYS A 58 12.14 12.58 10.69
C CYS A 58 12.92 11.26 10.57
N LYS A 59 13.72 10.90 11.58
CA LYS A 59 14.44 9.61 11.59
C LYS A 59 13.49 8.42 11.67
N ASP A 60 12.46 8.48 12.52
CA ASP A 60 11.44 7.42 12.61
C ASP A 60 10.70 7.27 11.28
N MET A 61 10.34 8.38 10.64
CA MET A 61 9.69 8.38 9.33
C MET A 61 10.59 7.72 8.28
N GLU A 62 11.86 8.08 8.20
CA GLU A 62 12.82 7.48 7.27
C GLU A 62 12.89 5.95 7.46
N ALA A 63 13.08 5.50 8.70
CA ALA A 63 13.12 4.07 9.02
C ALA A 63 11.82 3.34 8.67
N ARG A 64 10.67 3.99 8.84
CA ARG A 64 9.36 3.45 8.44
C ARG A 64 9.19 3.39 6.92
N PHE A 65 9.72 4.36 6.18
CA PHE A 65 9.72 4.35 4.72
C PHE A 65 10.59 3.21 4.19
N GLU A 66 11.84 3.09 4.65
CA GLU A 66 12.74 1.99 4.28
C GLU A 66 12.12 0.62 4.56
N LYS A 67 11.52 0.46 5.75
CA LYS A 67 10.82 -0.79 6.12
C LYS A 67 9.63 -1.07 5.20
N ASN A 68 8.85 -0.07 4.83
CA ASN A 68 7.70 -0.23 3.95
C ASN A 68 8.15 -0.60 2.53
N GLU A 69 9.19 0.05 2.01
CA GLU A 69 9.79 -0.28 0.72
C GLU A 69 10.28 -1.72 0.68
N ALA A 70 11.01 -2.17 1.71
CA ALA A 70 11.44 -3.56 1.82
C ALA A 70 10.26 -4.55 1.89
N GLN A 71 9.20 -4.23 2.63
CA GLN A 71 7.99 -5.06 2.69
C GLN A 71 7.25 -5.12 1.36
N MET A 72 7.19 -3.99 0.64
CA MET A 72 6.56 -3.91 -0.67
C MET A 72 7.32 -4.74 -1.69
N GLN A 73 8.65 -4.64 -1.72
CA GLN A 73 9.51 -5.46 -2.57
C GLN A 73 9.32 -6.96 -2.28
N ALA A 74 9.33 -7.37 -1.02
CA ALA A 74 9.08 -8.76 -0.64
C ALA A 74 7.68 -9.26 -1.05
N ARG A 75 6.66 -8.39 -1.00
CA ARG A 75 5.30 -8.73 -1.47
C ARG A 75 5.24 -8.88 -2.99
N PHE A 76 5.96 -8.06 -3.75
CA PHE A 76 6.06 -8.20 -5.20
C PHE A 76 6.75 -9.51 -5.58
N GLU A 77 7.90 -9.82 -4.98
CA GLU A 77 8.61 -11.08 -5.22
C GLU A 77 7.73 -12.30 -4.89
N LYS A 78 7.00 -12.26 -3.77
CA LYS A 78 6.04 -13.31 -3.42
C LYS A 78 4.93 -13.44 -4.46
N THR A 79 4.41 -12.32 -4.96
CA THR A 79 3.33 -12.30 -5.96
C THR A 79 3.81 -12.87 -7.28
N ASP A 80 5.02 -12.51 -7.72
CA ASP A 80 5.63 -13.05 -8.94
C ASP A 80 5.85 -14.55 -8.83
N ALA A 81 6.31 -15.04 -7.67
CA ALA A 81 6.45 -16.47 -7.41
C ALA A 81 5.09 -17.20 -7.48
N GLN A 82 4.03 -16.62 -6.90
CA GLN A 82 2.68 -17.18 -6.97
C GLN A 82 2.13 -17.19 -8.39
N ILE A 83 2.37 -16.14 -9.18
CA ILE A 83 1.98 -16.09 -10.59
C ILE A 83 2.71 -17.17 -11.40
N ALA A 84 4.00 -17.37 -11.16
CA ALA A 84 4.78 -18.41 -11.82
C ALA A 84 4.25 -19.82 -11.50
N ASP A 85 3.90 -20.06 -10.24
CA ASP A 85 3.33 -21.34 -9.79
C ASP A 85 1.97 -21.60 -10.45
N VAL A 86 1.06 -20.63 -10.41
CA VAL A 86 -0.25 -20.73 -11.09
C VAL A 86 -0.10 -20.98 -12.59
N ARG A 87 0.87 -20.34 -13.26
CA ARG A 87 1.15 -20.60 -14.69
C ARG A 87 1.63 -22.02 -14.94
N LYS A 88 2.46 -22.55 -14.05
CA LYS A 88 2.99 -23.92 -14.13
C LYS A 88 1.86 -24.94 -13.93
N ASP A 89 1.03 -24.74 -12.91
CA ASP A 89 -0.12 -25.61 -12.63
C ASP A 89 -1.11 -25.62 -13.79
N LEU A 90 -1.47 -24.43 -14.30
CA LEU A 90 -2.36 -24.33 -15.46
C LEU A 90 -1.77 -25.02 -16.70
N SER A 91 -0.46 -24.91 -16.92
CA SER A 91 0.21 -25.61 -18.03
C SER A 91 0.14 -27.13 -17.88
N ALA A 92 0.28 -27.64 -16.65
CA ALA A 92 0.15 -29.06 -16.35
C ALA A 92 -1.30 -29.54 -16.55
N GLU A 93 -2.29 -28.80 -16.07
CA GLU A 93 -3.71 -29.11 -16.27
C GLU A 93 -4.10 -29.12 -17.76
N ILE A 94 -3.64 -28.14 -18.55
CA ILE A 94 -3.87 -28.12 -20.00
C ILE A 94 -3.25 -29.35 -20.68
N ALA A 95 -2.07 -29.78 -20.25
CA ALA A 95 -1.43 -30.98 -20.81
C ALA A 95 -2.22 -32.26 -20.49
N LEU A 96 -2.75 -32.38 -19.27
CA LEU A 96 -3.64 -33.48 -18.89
C LEU A 96 -4.93 -33.46 -19.70
N LEU A 97 -5.59 -32.31 -19.82
CA LEU A 97 -6.80 -32.16 -20.63
C LEU A 97 -6.57 -32.55 -22.09
N ARG A 98 -5.44 -32.17 -22.69
CA ARG A 98 -5.09 -32.60 -24.06
C ARG A 98 -5.00 -34.13 -24.16
N LYS A 99 -4.32 -34.76 -23.20
CA LYS A 99 -4.18 -36.22 -23.15
C LYS A 99 -5.53 -36.92 -22.99
N ASP A 100 -6.41 -36.39 -22.13
CA ASP A 100 -7.75 -36.93 -21.91
C ASP A 100 -8.62 -36.82 -23.16
N VAL A 101 -8.52 -35.70 -23.88
CA VAL A 101 -9.20 -35.50 -25.18
C VAL A 101 -8.69 -36.50 -26.21
N GLU A 102 -7.38 -36.67 -26.35
CA GLU A 102 -6.78 -37.65 -27.28
C GLU A 102 -7.21 -39.08 -26.94
N HIS A 103 -7.18 -39.47 -25.66
CA HIS A 103 -7.60 -40.79 -25.22
C HIS A 103 -9.09 -41.03 -25.52
N THR A 104 -9.93 -40.02 -25.29
CA THR A 104 -11.37 -40.09 -25.59
C THR A 104 -11.62 -40.21 -27.09
N ALA A 105 -10.94 -39.40 -27.90
CA ALA A 105 -11.04 -39.46 -29.36
C ALA A 105 -10.59 -40.81 -29.92
N ASN A 106 -9.44 -41.31 -29.49
CA ASN A 106 -8.92 -42.62 -29.89
C ASN A 106 -9.84 -43.76 -29.47
N GLY A 107 -10.35 -43.72 -28.23
CA GLY A 107 -11.31 -44.71 -27.73
C GLY A 107 -12.60 -44.74 -28.55
N LEU A 108 -13.10 -43.57 -28.98
CA LEU A 108 -14.27 -43.49 -29.85
C LEU A 108 -13.98 -44.05 -31.24
N LEU A 109 -12.85 -43.69 -31.86
CA LEU A 109 -12.46 -44.21 -33.18
C LEU A 109 -12.34 -45.73 -33.17
N ILE A 110 -11.71 -46.30 -32.13
CA ILE A 110 -11.61 -47.76 -31.96
C ILE A 110 -13.01 -48.39 -31.88
N LYS A 111 -13.90 -47.87 -31.04
CA LYS A 111 -15.27 -48.39 -30.90
C LYS A 111 -16.05 -48.30 -32.23
N LEU A 112 -15.94 -47.18 -32.95
CA LEU A 112 -16.60 -47.01 -34.24
C LEU A 112 -16.06 -48.00 -35.30
N SER A 113 -14.75 -48.21 -35.36
CA SER A 113 -14.15 -49.18 -36.28
C SER A 113 -14.60 -50.62 -35.97
N ALA A 114 -14.71 -50.99 -34.69
CA ALA A 114 -15.22 -52.29 -34.27
C ALA A 114 -16.68 -52.51 -34.69
N VAL A 115 -17.54 -51.49 -34.53
CA VAL A 115 -18.93 -51.54 -34.98
C VAL A 115 -19.04 -51.66 -36.50
N MET A 116 -18.24 -50.90 -37.25
CA MET A 116 -18.20 -50.97 -38.72
C MET A 116 -17.82 -52.37 -39.22
N LEU A 117 -16.81 -53.01 -38.62
CA LEU A 117 -16.40 -54.37 -38.97
C LEU A 117 -17.50 -55.40 -38.67
N ALA A 118 -18.19 -55.26 -37.54
CA ALA A 118 -19.31 -56.13 -37.19
C ALA A 118 -20.45 -56.03 -38.22
N ILE A 119 -20.81 -54.80 -38.62
CA ILE A 119 -21.84 -54.55 -39.65
C ILE A 119 -21.41 -55.11 -41.01
N ALA A 120 -20.16 -54.86 -41.43
CA ALA A 120 -19.63 -55.38 -42.70
C ALA A 120 -19.60 -56.91 -42.73
N GLY A 121 -19.24 -57.56 -41.61
CA GLY A 121 -19.26 -59.01 -41.48
C GLY A 121 -20.67 -59.60 -41.61
N LEU A 122 -21.66 -58.99 -40.94
CA LEU A 122 -23.07 -59.39 -41.08
C LEU A 122 -23.59 -59.20 -42.51
N ALA A 123 -23.23 -58.09 -43.17
CA ALA A 123 -23.62 -57.87 -44.57
C ALA A 123 -23.03 -58.96 -45.50
N SER A 124 -21.77 -59.35 -45.30
CA SER A 124 -21.11 -60.39 -46.10
C SER A 124 -21.76 -61.77 -45.96
N THR A 125 -22.16 -62.16 -44.74
CA THR A 125 -22.84 -63.44 -44.52
C THR A 125 -24.23 -63.45 -45.18
N ILE A 126 -24.99 -62.36 -45.10
CA ILE A 126 -26.30 -62.22 -45.76
C ILE A 126 -26.17 -62.37 -47.28
N VAL A 127 -25.21 -61.67 -47.92
CA VAL A 127 -24.97 -61.77 -49.36
C VAL A 127 -24.63 -63.20 -49.77
N THR A 128 -23.80 -63.89 -48.99
CA THR A 128 -23.42 -65.29 -49.27
C THR A 128 -24.62 -66.24 -49.21
N VAL A 129 -25.50 -66.06 -48.24
CA VAL A 129 -26.73 -66.87 -48.12
C VAL A 129 -27.68 -66.60 -49.28
N ALA A 130 -27.85 -65.34 -49.68
CA ALA A 130 -28.71 -64.96 -50.80
C ALA A 130 -28.24 -65.59 -52.13
N ILE A 131 -26.93 -65.60 -52.40
CA ILE A 131 -26.36 -66.23 -53.59
C ILE A 131 -26.60 -67.75 -53.61
N LYS A 132 -26.54 -68.43 -52.46
CA LYS A 132 -26.79 -69.88 -52.37
C LYS A 132 -28.26 -70.27 -52.57
N LEU A 133 -29.19 -69.34 -52.41
CA LEU A 133 -30.63 -69.57 -52.53
C LEU A 133 -31.20 -69.24 -53.92
N LEU A 134 -30.42 -68.57 -54.79
CA LEU A 134 -30.71 -68.31 -56.21
C LEU A 134 -30.20 -69.47 -57.07
#